data_AF-A0A662GAZ3-F1
#
_entry.id   AF-A0A662GAZ3-F1
#
_cell.length_a   1.000
_cell.length_b   1.000
_cell.length_c   1.000
_cell.angle_alpha   90.00
_cell.angle_beta   90.00
_cell.angle_gamma   90.00
#
_symmetry.space_group_name_H-M   'P 1'
#
loop_
_entity.id
_entity.type
_entity.pdbx_description
1 polymer ?
#
loop_
_entity_poly.entity_id
_entity_poly.type
_entity_poly.pdbx_seq_one_letter_code
_entity_poly.pdbx_strand_id
1 'polypeptide(L)'
;MVEEGVVNVTFVLGDEESHGIFGLGAKIPDVMSAVELAFALGLAGNSGTCTCLLDTEFMVWDDNIAINWSLIPSKFLISVGGPGVNLLSLYYNGTCPFAWLYTPGVRSCLYSSLTGRCYVSGYRRYDYALIQLHYDEDSGRHVLVVWGLSRYGTQAACLLLQHYSEYRGILSGAAVLVKWEDSNHNRRVDDEDSVYLVERWP
;
A
#
# COMPACT_ATOMS: atom_id res chain seq x y z
N MET A 1 -3.76 -6.85 13.34
CA MET A 1 -2.68 -5.83 13.44
C MET A 1 -2.54 -5.33 14.87
N VAL A 2 -3.64 -4.92 15.52
CA VAL A 2 -3.68 -4.80 16.99
C VAL A 2 -4.42 -6.03 17.54
N GLU A 3 -3.72 -6.88 18.28
CA GLU A 3 -4.31 -8.06 18.93
C GLU A 3 -4.23 -7.85 20.44
N GLU A 4 -5.38 -7.83 21.12
CA GLU A 4 -5.47 -7.62 22.58
C GLU A 4 -4.76 -6.34 23.07
N GLY A 5 -4.67 -5.32 22.20
CA GLY A 5 -3.96 -4.07 22.47
C GLY A 5 -2.46 -4.11 22.22
N VAL A 6 -1.91 -5.22 21.71
CA VAL A 6 -0.50 -5.34 21.32
C VAL A 6 -0.36 -5.14 19.81
N VAL A 7 0.53 -4.23 19.42
CA VAL A 7 0.90 -3.97 18.02
C VAL A 7 2.20 -4.69 17.71
N ASN A 8 2.18 -5.76 16.93
CA ASN A 8 3.40 -6.42 16.45
C ASN A 8 3.37 -6.50 14.93
N VAL A 9 4.05 -5.56 14.29
CA VAL A 9 3.94 -5.32 12.86
C VAL A 9 5.29 -5.03 12.23
N THR A 10 5.48 -5.50 11.00
CA THR A 10 6.61 -5.12 10.16
C THR A 10 6.11 -4.28 8.99
N PHE A 11 6.57 -3.03 8.92
CA PHE A 11 6.43 -2.20 7.74
C PHE A 11 7.48 -2.59 6.72
N VAL A 12 7.06 -2.80 5.48
CA VAL A 12 7.91 -3.11 4.34
C VAL A 12 7.86 -1.92 3.39
N LEU A 13 8.97 -1.20 3.30
CA LEU A 13 9.12 -0.01 2.48
C LEU A 13 9.92 -0.37 1.24
N GLY A 14 9.63 0.29 0.12
CA GLY A 14 10.48 0.16 -1.05
C GLY A 14 11.84 0.80 -0.82
N ASP A 15 12.91 0.18 -1.32
CA ASP A 15 14.24 0.79 -1.37
C ASP A 15 14.26 2.01 -2.31
N GLU A 16 15.00 3.05 -1.94
CA GLU A 16 15.20 4.23 -2.79
C GLU A 16 16.12 3.95 -3.98
N GLU A 17 16.99 2.95 -3.83
CA GLU A 17 17.85 2.46 -4.90
C GLU A 17 17.02 1.71 -5.95
N SER A 18 17.43 1.82 -7.21
CA SER A 18 16.69 1.20 -8.31
C SER A 18 16.84 -0.31 -8.28
N HIS A 19 15.74 -1.04 -8.19
CA HIS A 19 15.73 -2.50 -8.10
C HIS A 19 14.45 -3.10 -8.76
N GLY A 20 14.35 -4.44 -8.73
CA GLY A 20 13.22 -5.17 -9.30
C GLY A 20 13.15 -5.14 -10.83
N ILE A 21 12.05 -5.67 -11.36
CA ILE A 21 11.83 -5.79 -12.81
C ILE A 21 11.73 -4.44 -13.54
N PHE A 22 11.31 -3.38 -12.84
CA PHE A 22 11.09 -2.06 -13.43
C PHE A 22 12.25 -1.09 -13.21
N GLY A 23 13.22 -1.42 -12.34
CA GLY A 23 14.37 -0.57 -12.04
C GLY A 23 13.97 0.81 -11.49
N LEU A 24 12.96 0.86 -10.63
CA LEU A 24 12.48 2.10 -10.01
C LEU A 24 12.75 2.05 -8.51
N GLY A 25 13.18 3.18 -7.96
CA GLY A 25 13.33 3.37 -6.52
C GLY A 25 12.16 4.14 -5.91
N ALA A 26 11.82 3.77 -4.67
CA ALA A 26 10.78 4.40 -3.88
C ALA A 26 11.01 5.90 -3.68
N LYS A 27 9.94 6.61 -3.30
CA LYS A 27 10.02 8.05 -3.05
C LYS A 27 9.79 8.31 -1.57
N ILE A 28 10.55 9.28 -1.04
CA ILE A 28 10.45 9.73 0.35
C ILE A 28 9.00 9.94 0.85
N PRO A 29 8.05 10.45 0.05
CA PRO A 29 6.66 10.58 0.50
C PRO A 29 5.97 9.25 0.85
N ASP A 30 6.35 8.12 0.22
CA ASP A 30 5.84 6.80 0.61
C ASP A 30 6.34 6.42 2.02
N VAL A 31 7.61 6.73 2.33
CA VAL A 31 8.21 6.55 3.66
C VAL A 31 7.56 7.45 4.71
N MET A 32 7.33 8.72 4.37
CA MET A 32 6.65 9.67 5.28
C MET A 32 5.28 9.16 5.70
N SER A 33 4.47 8.68 4.75
CA SER A 33 3.15 8.15 5.06
C SER A 33 3.16 6.81 5.79
N ALA A 34 4.19 5.98 5.59
CA ALA A 34 4.38 4.81 6.42
C ALA A 34 4.70 5.18 7.88
N VAL A 35 5.51 6.22 8.12
CA VAL A 35 5.82 6.73 9.46
C VAL A 35 4.57 7.27 10.15
N GLU A 36 3.76 8.06 9.45
CA GLU A 36 2.50 8.60 9.99
C GLU A 36 1.51 7.47 10.31
N LEU A 37 1.39 6.46 9.44
CA LEU A 37 0.56 5.28 9.69
C LEU A 37 1.07 4.45 10.88
N ALA A 38 2.39 4.26 11.01
CA ALA A 38 2.99 3.57 12.15
C ALA A 38 2.72 4.32 13.46
N PHE A 39 2.77 5.65 13.44
CA PHE A 39 2.41 6.49 14.59
C PHE A 39 0.94 6.31 14.99
N ALA A 40 0.01 6.36 14.03
CA ALA A 40 -1.41 6.14 14.30
C ALA A 40 -1.70 4.73 14.86
N LEU A 41 -1.04 3.69 14.32
CA LEU A 41 -1.13 2.33 14.87
C LEU A 41 -0.57 2.24 16.30
N GLY A 42 0.54 2.92 16.57
CA GLY A 42 1.14 2.98 17.89
C GLY A 42 0.19 3.60 18.93
N LEU A 43 -0.54 4.66 18.56
CA LEU A 43 -1.57 5.27 19.42
C LEU A 43 -2.79 4.37 19.65
N ALA A 44 -3.10 3.49 18.70
CA ALA A 44 -4.19 2.52 18.84
C ALA A 44 -3.80 1.30 19.71
N GLY A 45 -2.51 1.08 19.94
CA GLY A 45 -1.96 0.03 20.79
C GLY A 45 -1.65 0.50 22.22
N ASN A 46 -1.58 -0.46 23.13
CA ASN A 46 -1.11 -0.26 24.51
C ASN A 46 0.38 -0.65 24.66
N SER A 47 0.89 -1.51 23.78
CA SER A 47 2.28 -1.99 23.78
C SER A 47 2.62 -2.65 22.44
N GLY A 48 3.88 -3.02 22.26
CA GLY A 48 4.33 -3.85 21.14
C GLY A 48 5.58 -3.33 20.43
N THR A 49 5.77 -3.80 19.20
CA THR A 49 6.94 -3.51 18.37
C THR A 49 6.52 -3.19 16.95
N CYS A 50 7.09 -2.10 16.42
CA CYS A 50 7.04 -1.76 15.00
C CYS A 50 8.46 -1.90 14.44
N THR A 51 8.63 -2.77 13.46
CA THR A 51 9.89 -2.92 12.71
C THR A 51 9.70 -2.38 11.31
N CYS A 52 10.66 -1.62 10.79
CA CYS A 52 10.68 -1.21 9.39
C CYS A 52 11.80 -1.94 8.68
N LEU A 53 11.52 -2.54 7.54
CA LEU A 53 12.48 -3.17 6.65
C LEU A 53 12.31 -2.58 5.25
N LEU A 54 13.41 -2.42 4.52
CA LEU A 54 13.36 -2.28 3.08
C LEU A 54 13.02 -3.65 2.46
N ASP A 55 12.27 -3.64 1.38
CA ASP A 55 11.93 -4.85 0.63
C ASP A 55 13.17 -5.59 0.13
N THR A 56 14.23 -4.87 -0.27
CA THR A 56 15.52 -5.41 -0.71
C THR A 56 16.31 -6.14 0.39
N GLU A 57 15.97 -5.97 1.67
CA GLU A 57 16.66 -6.68 2.77
C GLU A 57 16.32 -8.16 2.82
N PHE A 58 15.16 -8.56 2.27
CA PHE A 58 14.67 -9.94 2.35
C PHE A 58 14.02 -10.43 1.05
N MET A 59 13.90 -9.57 0.03
CA MET A 59 13.37 -9.91 -1.28
C MET A 59 14.39 -9.61 -2.37
N VAL A 60 14.43 -10.48 -3.38
CA VAL A 60 15.23 -10.27 -4.58
C VAL A 60 14.42 -10.62 -5.82
N TRP A 61 14.66 -9.87 -6.89
CA TRP A 61 14.15 -10.20 -8.21
C TRP A 61 15.21 -10.99 -8.99
N ASP A 62 14.90 -12.25 -9.31
CA ASP A 62 15.73 -13.15 -10.13
C ASP A 62 14.80 -14.02 -11.00
N ASP A 63 14.35 -13.46 -12.12
CA ASP A 63 13.25 -13.93 -13.00
C ASP A 63 11.86 -14.04 -12.34
N ASN A 64 11.81 -14.27 -11.03
CA ASN A 64 10.65 -14.20 -10.16
C ASN A 64 11.05 -13.49 -8.85
N ILE A 65 10.05 -13.18 -8.03
CA ILE A 65 10.29 -12.63 -6.69
C ILE A 65 10.60 -13.79 -5.73
N ALA A 66 11.81 -13.79 -5.16
CA ALA A 66 12.18 -14.69 -4.07
C ALA A 66 12.12 -13.94 -2.73
N ILE A 67 11.57 -14.59 -1.70
CA ILE A 67 11.33 -13.99 -0.38
C ILE A 67 11.97 -14.85 0.71
N ASN A 68 12.78 -14.22 1.57
CA ASN A 68 13.30 -14.85 2.77
C ASN A 68 12.43 -14.52 4.00
N TRP A 69 11.36 -15.30 4.17
CA TRP A 69 10.41 -15.14 5.28
C TRP A 69 11.02 -15.27 6.69
N SER A 70 12.22 -15.86 6.83
CA SER A 70 12.87 -16.00 8.14
C SER A 70 13.37 -14.68 8.72
N LEU A 71 13.53 -13.65 7.88
CA LEU A 71 14.00 -12.31 8.28
C LEU A 71 12.86 -11.42 8.79
N ILE A 72 11.60 -11.85 8.63
CA ILE A 72 10.43 -11.08 9.02
C ILE A 72 9.88 -11.60 10.36
N PRO A 73 10.04 -10.85 11.46
CA PRO A 73 9.74 -11.33 12.81
C PRO A 73 8.24 -11.36 13.13
N SER A 74 7.43 -10.58 12.43
CA SER A 74 6.00 -10.41 12.72
C SER A 74 5.11 -11.27 11.82
N LYS A 75 3.90 -11.56 12.32
CA LYS A 75 2.83 -12.19 11.53
C LYS A 75 2.01 -11.18 10.71
N PHE A 76 2.11 -9.89 11.05
CA PHE A 76 1.39 -8.80 10.40
C PHE A 76 2.38 -7.92 9.65
N LEU A 77 2.22 -7.82 8.35
CA LEU A 77 3.04 -6.96 7.50
C LEU A 77 2.19 -5.83 6.95
N ILE A 78 2.80 -4.67 6.78
CA ILE A 78 2.21 -3.54 6.05
C ILE A 78 3.20 -3.12 4.97
N SER A 79 2.85 -3.41 3.72
CA SER A 79 3.61 -2.94 2.56
C SER A 79 3.11 -1.56 2.15
N VAL A 80 4.01 -0.59 2.06
CA VAL A 80 3.70 0.79 1.65
C VAL A 80 4.52 1.14 0.41
N GLY A 81 3.83 1.57 -0.64
CA GLY A 81 4.43 1.94 -1.92
C GLY A 81 4.02 1.00 -3.05
N GLY A 82 3.95 1.54 -4.27
CA GLY A 82 3.39 0.83 -5.42
C GLY A 82 4.25 -0.35 -5.89
N PRO A 83 3.66 -1.30 -6.65
CA PRO A 83 4.37 -2.44 -7.22
C PRO A 83 5.58 -2.10 -8.12
N GLY A 84 5.67 -0.85 -8.56
CA GLY A 84 6.83 -0.36 -9.31
C GLY A 84 8.08 -0.19 -8.45
N VAL A 85 7.93 0.07 -7.15
CA VAL A 85 9.00 0.48 -6.23
C VAL A 85 9.06 -0.35 -4.95
N ASN A 86 8.10 -1.25 -4.72
CA ASN A 86 8.03 -2.13 -3.56
C ASN A 86 7.75 -3.57 -4.06
N LEU A 87 8.72 -4.47 -3.92
CA LEU A 87 8.64 -5.85 -4.36
C LEU A 87 7.55 -6.63 -3.64
N LEU A 88 7.22 -6.31 -2.37
CA LEU A 88 6.14 -6.99 -1.67
C LEU A 88 4.77 -6.60 -2.24
N SER A 89 4.58 -5.32 -2.55
CA SER A 89 3.38 -4.86 -3.30
C SER A 89 3.31 -5.51 -4.68
N LEU A 90 4.45 -5.74 -5.35
CA LEU A 90 4.50 -6.44 -6.63
C LEU A 90 4.18 -7.92 -6.51
N TYR A 91 4.68 -8.59 -5.46
CA TYR A 91 4.41 -10.00 -5.19
C TYR A 91 2.91 -10.27 -5.03
N TYR A 92 2.19 -9.38 -4.32
CA TYR A 92 0.74 -9.50 -4.14
C TYR A 92 -0.08 -8.87 -5.28
N ASN A 93 0.55 -8.29 -6.30
CA ASN A 93 -0.17 -7.67 -7.42
C ASN A 93 -0.98 -8.74 -8.19
N GLY A 94 -2.30 -8.55 -8.27
CA GLY A 94 -3.21 -9.51 -8.93
C GLY A 94 -3.71 -10.65 -8.03
N THR A 95 -3.37 -10.65 -6.74
CA THR A 95 -3.99 -11.57 -5.75
C THR A 95 -5.39 -11.15 -5.35
N CYS A 96 -5.81 -9.94 -5.73
CA CYS A 96 -7.20 -9.49 -5.71
C CYS A 96 -7.62 -9.02 -7.12
N PRO A 97 -8.91 -8.73 -7.34
CA PRO A 97 -9.40 -8.21 -8.62
C PRO A 97 -8.81 -6.86 -9.08
N PHE A 98 -8.07 -6.18 -8.20
CA PHE A 98 -7.42 -4.91 -8.48
C PHE A 98 -5.91 -5.13 -8.68
N ALA A 99 -5.40 -4.75 -9.84
CA ALA A 99 -3.99 -4.97 -10.17
C ALA A 99 -3.39 -3.76 -10.88
N TRP A 100 -2.12 -3.47 -10.61
CA TRP A 100 -1.35 -2.55 -11.42
C TRP A 100 -1.02 -3.20 -12.76
N LEU A 101 -1.46 -2.57 -13.85
CA LEU A 101 -1.03 -2.91 -15.20
C LEU A 101 -0.05 -1.87 -15.67
N TYR A 102 1.19 -2.31 -15.86
CA TYR A 102 2.28 -1.45 -16.31
C TYR A 102 2.93 -1.99 -17.57
N THR A 103 3.13 -1.08 -18.51
CA THR A 103 3.91 -1.32 -19.72
C THR A 103 4.68 -0.01 -19.97
N PRO A 104 6.01 0.01 -19.78
CA PRO A 104 6.81 1.23 -19.90
C PRO A 104 6.49 2.01 -21.17
N GLY A 105 6.19 3.31 -21.03
CA GLY A 105 5.87 4.21 -22.15
C GLY A 105 4.50 3.98 -22.80
N VAL A 106 3.73 2.98 -22.38
CA VAL A 106 2.44 2.62 -23.00
C VAL A 106 1.28 2.75 -22.02
N ARG A 107 1.41 2.19 -20.81
CA ARG A 107 0.30 2.11 -19.85
C ARG A 107 0.82 2.08 -18.42
N SER A 108 0.15 2.82 -17.55
CA SER A 108 0.21 2.66 -16.11
C SER A 108 -1.20 2.91 -15.57
N CYS A 109 -1.89 1.85 -15.14
CA CYS A 109 -3.25 1.95 -14.64
C CYS A 109 -3.45 0.99 -13.46
N LEU A 110 -4.37 1.34 -12.56
CA LEU A 110 -4.95 0.41 -11.61
C LEU A 110 -6.16 -0.21 -12.30
N TYR A 111 -6.05 -1.47 -12.67
CA TYR A 111 -7.06 -2.22 -13.39
C TYR A 111 -7.99 -2.96 -12.42
N SER A 112 -9.29 -2.93 -12.70
CA SER A 112 -10.28 -3.79 -12.05
C SER A 112 -10.73 -4.89 -13.00
N SER A 113 -10.53 -6.15 -12.62
CA SER A 113 -11.10 -7.30 -13.33
C SER A 113 -12.61 -7.47 -13.09
N LEU A 114 -13.17 -6.79 -12.07
CA LEU A 114 -14.61 -6.79 -11.80
C LEU A 114 -15.38 -5.98 -12.86
N THR A 115 -14.81 -4.84 -13.28
CA THR A 115 -15.47 -3.89 -14.19
C THR A 115 -14.79 -3.78 -15.55
N GLY A 116 -13.59 -4.34 -15.71
CA GLY A 116 -12.76 -4.20 -16.91
C GLY A 116 -12.17 -2.79 -17.08
N ARG A 117 -12.21 -1.94 -16.05
CA ARG A 117 -11.77 -0.54 -16.12
C ARG A 117 -10.30 -0.39 -15.76
N CYS A 118 -9.62 0.52 -16.46
CA CYS A 118 -8.29 1.02 -16.10
C CYS A 118 -8.45 2.43 -15.50
N TYR A 119 -8.11 2.57 -14.22
CA TYR A 119 -8.03 3.86 -13.55
C TYR A 119 -6.62 4.43 -13.69
N VAL A 120 -6.50 5.70 -14.07
CA VAL A 120 -5.22 6.35 -14.35
C VAL A 120 -5.05 7.56 -13.44
N SER A 121 -3.80 7.84 -13.06
CA SER A 121 -3.51 8.96 -12.16
C SER A 121 -3.68 10.30 -12.86
N GLY A 122 -4.35 11.24 -12.19
CA GLY A 122 -4.32 12.67 -12.51
C GLY A 122 -3.12 13.38 -11.88
N TYR A 123 -2.20 12.62 -11.29
CA TYR A 123 -1.06 13.07 -10.49
C TYR A 123 -1.52 13.96 -9.32
N ARG A 124 -0.96 15.16 -9.19
CA ARG A 124 -1.25 16.14 -8.14
C ARG A 124 -2.72 16.59 -8.02
N ARG A 125 -3.60 16.23 -8.96
CA ARG A 125 -5.02 16.65 -8.96
C ARG A 125 -5.94 15.56 -8.43
N TYR A 126 -5.64 14.32 -8.75
CA TYR A 126 -6.37 13.16 -8.28
C TYR A 126 -5.52 11.91 -8.49
N ASP A 127 -5.73 10.91 -7.66
CA ASP A 127 -5.04 9.64 -7.79
C ASP A 127 -5.95 8.49 -7.39
N TYR A 128 -5.60 7.29 -7.84
CA TYR A 128 -6.27 6.06 -7.43
C TYR A 128 -5.32 5.21 -6.60
N ALA A 129 -5.89 4.58 -5.57
CA ALA A 129 -5.13 3.76 -4.64
C ALA A 129 -5.85 2.46 -4.31
N LEU A 130 -5.03 1.46 -3.97
CA LEU A 130 -5.44 0.14 -3.50
C LEU A 130 -5.07 0.02 -2.02
N ILE A 131 -6.03 -0.45 -1.23
CA ILE A 131 -5.81 -0.98 0.12
C ILE A 131 -6.32 -2.41 0.10
N GLN A 132 -5.44 -3.39 0.31
CA GLN A 132 -5.77 -4.80 0.29
C GLN A 132 -5.28 -5.48 1.57
N LEU A 133 -6.16 -6.24 2.22
CA LEU A 133 -5.79 -7.20 3.24
C LEU A 133 -5.74 -8.60 2.62
N HIS A 134 -4.57 -9.22 2.67
CA HIS A 134 -4.33 -10.57 2.17
C HIS A 134 -3.88 -11.48 3.31
N TYR A 135 -4.32 -12.74 3.31
CA TYR A 135 -3.74 -13.79 4.14
C TYR A 135 -2.94 -14.73 3.24
N ASP A 136 -1.65 -14.78 3.49
CA ASP A 136 -0.69 -15.60 2.75
C ASP A 136 -0.55 -16.94 3.47
N GLU A 137 -1.16 -17.97 2.89
CA GLU A 137 -1.20 -19.33 3.45
C GLU A 137 0.20 -19.97 3.50
N ASP A 138 1.06 -19.68 2.52
CA ASP A 138 2.40 -20.26 2.42
C ASP A 138 3.33 -19.78 3.53
N SER A 139 3.20 -18.51 3.90
CA SER A 139 3.99 -17.86 4.95
C SER A 139 3.27 -17.77 6.30
N GLY A 140 1.95 -18.04 6.34
CA GLY A 140 1.09 -17.95 7.51
C GLY A 140 0.89 -16.52 8.03
N ARG A 141 0.92 -15.52 7.14
CA ARG A 141 0.97 -14.08 7.50
C ARG A 141 -0.21 -13.29 6.97
N HIS A 142 -0.59 -12.25 7.71
CA HIS A 142 -1.51 -11.23 7.24
C HIS A 142 -0.73 -10.06 6.66
N VAL A 143 -1.03 -9.69 5.42
CA VAL A 143 -0.35 -8.59 4.72
C VAL A 143 -1.37 -7.53 4.34
N LEU A 144 -1.16 -6.30 4.82
CA LEU A 144 -1.84 -5.12 4.32
C LEU A 144 -0.97 -4.50 3.23
N VAL A 145 -1.48 -4.44 2.00
CA VAL A 145 -0.83 -3.84 0.85
C VAL A 145 -1.48 -2.48 0.59
N VAL A 146 -0.70 -1.41 0.61
CA VAL A 146 -1.17 -0.02 0.56
C VAL A 146 -0.37 0.76 -0.48
N TRP A 147 -1.01 1.18 -1.58
CA TRP A 147 -0.32 1.96 -2.59
C TRP A 147 -1.25 2.74 -3.52
N GLY A 148 -0.71 3.83 -4.07
CA GLY A 148 -1.30 4.58 -5.19
C GLY A 148 -0.52 4.48 -6.49
N LEU A 149 -1.13 4.91 -7.59
CA LEU A 149 -0.44 5.01 -8.89
C LEU A 149 0.68 6.05 -8.88
N SER A 150 0.61 7.00 -7.96
CA SER A 150 1.71 7.87 -7.59
C SER A 150 1.80 7.96 -6.06
N ARG A 151 2.82 8.69 -5.58
CA ARG A 151 2.95 9.01 -4.15
C ARG A 151 1.66 9.58 -3.55
N TYR A 152 0.89 10.39 -4.29
CA TYR A 152 -0.31 11.04 -3.75
C TYR A 152 -1.38 10.01 -3.39
N GLY A 153 -1.61 8.99 -4.23
CA GLY A 153 -2.51 7.89 -3.90
C GLY A 153 -2.01 7.05 -2.72
N THR A 154 -0.70 6.79 -2.62
CA THR A 154 -0.14 6.07 -1.45
C THR A 154 -0.38 6.87 -0.17
N GLN A 155 -0.07 8.17 -0.17
CA GLN A 155 -0.29 9.05 0.98
C GLN A 155 -1.78 9.10 1.37
N ALA A 156 -2.68 9.21 0.39
CA ALA A 156 -4.13 9.22 0.64
C ALA A 156 -4.61 7.90 1.25
N ALA A 157 -4.14 6.76 0.73
CA ALA A 157 -4.48 5.45 1.28
C ALA A 157 -3.98 5.27 2.73
N CYS A 158 -2.77 5.75 3.03
CA CYS A 158 -2.25 5.78 4.39
C CYS A 158 -3.06 6.72 5.30
N LEU A 159 -3.46 7.91 4.83
CA LEU A 159 -4.29 8.85 5.59
C LEU A 159 -5.63 8.21 5.98
N LEU A 160 -6.27 7.50 5.05
CA LEU A 160 -7.51 6.77 5.33
C LEU A 160 -7.34 5.77 6.48
N LEU A 161 -6.22 5.05 6.50
CA LEU A 161 -5.91 4.07 7.53
C LEU A 161 -5.56 4.72 8.88
N GLN A 162 -4.89 5.88 8.87
CA GLN A 162 -4.66 6.68 10.08
C GLN A 162 -5.98 7.10 10.73
N HIS A 163 -6.97 7.45 9.91
CA HIS A 163 -8.32 7.86 10.32
C HIS A 163 -9.35 6.72 10.17
N TYR A 164 -8.96 5.47 10.46
CA TYR A 164 -9.79 4.28 10.22
C TYR A 164 -11.22 4.41 10.76
N SER A 165 -11.40 4.97 11.96
CA SER A 165 -12.71 5.14 12.59
C SER A 165 -13.65 6.03 11.77
N GLU A 166 -13.12 7.07 11.13
CA GLU A 166 -13.87 8.02 10.29
C GLU A 166 -14.19 7.40 8.92
N TYR A 167 -13.23 6.64 8.36
CA TYR A 167 -13.35 6.03 7.02
C TYR A 167 -13.82 4.57 7.01
N ARG A 168 -14.31 4.04 8.14
CA ARG A 168 -14.73 2.64 8.26
C ARG A 168 -15.78 2.21 7.23
N GLY A 169 -16.61 3.14 6.76
CA GLY A 169 -17.59 2.89 5.70
C GLY A 169 -16.96 2.64 4.33
N ILE A 170 -15.80 3.23 4.06
CA ILE A 170 -14.99 3.01 2.85
C ILE A 170 -14.13 1.75 3.03
N LEU A 171 -13.46 1.61 4.17
CA LEU A 171 -12.50 0.54 4.48
C LEU A 171 -13.21 -0.77 4.89
N SER A 172 -13.91 -1.39 3.95
CA SER A 172 -14.65 -2.64 4.17
C SER A 172 -14.41 -3.69 3.08
N GLY A 173 -14.29 -4.96 3.48
CA GLY A 173 -13.93 -6.10 2.62
C GLY A 173 -12.44 -6.42 2.62
N ALA A 174 -12.03 -7.39 1.79
CA ALA A 174 -10.64 -7.79 1.62
C ALA A 174 -9.81 -6.80 0.78
N ALA A 175 -10.42 -6.05 -0.14
CA ALA A 175 -9.72 -4.98 -0.86
C ALA A 175 -10.64 -3.83 -1.25
N VAL A 176 -10.10 -2.61 -1.28
CA VAL A 176 -10.81 -1.41 -1.73
C VAL A 176 -9.97 -0.61 -2.71
N LEU A 177 -10.63 -0.13 -3.75
CA LEU A 177 -10.11 0.84 -4.69
C LEU A 177 -10.72 2.20 -4.35
N VAL A 178 -9.88 3.18 -4.06
CA VAL A 178 -10.32 4.54 -3.71
C VAL A 178 -9.79 5.56 -4.71
N LYS A 179 -10.49 6.68 -4.82
CA LYS A 179 -10.05 7.86 -5.57
C LYS A 179 -9.87 9.01 -4.59
N TRP A 180 -8.70 9.63 -4.60
CA TRP A 180 -8.40 10.87 -3.91
C TRP A 180 -8.43 12.04 -4.89
N GLU A 181 -8.93 13.21 -4.47
CA GLU A 181 -8.96 14.45 -5.25
C GLU A 181 -8.50 15.65 -4.40
N ASP A 182 -7.51 16.40 -4.91
CA ASP A 182 -6.97 17.66 -4.34
C ASP A 182 -8.05 18.76 -4.37
N SER A 183 -8.86 18.80 -3.30
CA SER A 183 -10.12 19.55 -3.26
C SER A 183 -9.92 21.00 -2.84
N ASN A 184 -8.88 21.25 -2.03
CA ASN A 184 -8.46 22.60 -1.64
C ASN A 184 -7.39 23.18 -2.59
N HIS A 185 -6.95 22.42 -3.59
CA HIS A 185 -5.99 22.80 -4.63
C HIS A 185 -4.59 23.17 -4.10
N ASN A 186 -4.22 22.64 -2.93
CA ASN A 186 -2.94 22.91 -2.31
C ASN A 186 -1.83 21.93 -2.77
N ARG A 187 -2.21 20.88 -3.53
CA ARG A 187 -1.33 19.85 -4.11
C ARG A 187 -0.60 18.99 -3.08
N ARG A 188 -1.18 18.86 -1.90
CA ARG A 188 -0.79 17.97 -0.81
C ARG A 188 -1.97 17.07 -0.52
N VAL A 189 -1.70 15.95 0.14
CA VAL A 189 -2.75 15.07 0.66
C VAL A 189 -3.01 15.52 2.09
N ASP A 190 -4.25 15.90 2.39
CA ASP A 190 -4.69 16.24 3.74
C ASP A 190 -6.20 16.06 3.92
N ASP A 191 -6.69 16.35 5.13
CA ASP A 191 -8.07 16.11 5.55
C ASP A 191 -9.10 17.04 4.88
N GLU A 192 -8.66 18.07 4.14
CA GLU A 192 -9.55 18.93 3.36
C GLU A 192 -9.82 18.36 1.96
N ASP A 193 -9.17 17.25 1.60
CA ASP A 193 -9.36 16.56 0.33
C ASP A 193 -10.56 15.60 0.35
N SER A 194 -11.05 15.31 -0.85
CA SER A 194 -12.15 14.37 -1.03
C SER A 194 -11.61 12.98 -1.35
N VAL A 195 -12.08 11.97 -0.63
CA VAL A 195 -11.81 10.57 -0.93
C VAL A 195 -13.09 9.78 -1.12
N TYR A 196 -13.13 9.00 -2.20
CA TYR A 196 -14.30 8.25 -2.62
C TYR A 196 -13.98 6.76 -2.73
N LEU A 197 -14.88 5.91 -2.22
CA LEU A 197 -14.89 4.49 -2.57
C LEU A 197 -15.27 4.35 -4.04
N VAL A 198 -14.42 3.70 -4.84
CA VAL A 198 -14.67 3.44 -6.26
C VAL A 198 -15.18 2.02 -6.44
N GLU A 199 -14.46 1.04 -5.91
CA GLU A 199 -14.82 -0.37 -5.94
C GLU A 199 -14.37 -1.06 -4.65
N ARG A 200 -15.03 -2.18 -4.30
CA ARG A 200 -14.66 -3.04 -3.17
C ARG A 200 -14.72 -4.50 -3.57
N TRP A 201 -13.88 -5.30 -2.94
CA TRP A 201 -13.86 -6.75 -3.04
C TRP A 201 -14.12 -7.35 -1.65
N PRO A 202 -15.16 -8.21 -1.50
CA PRO A 202 -15.51 -8.83 -0.23
C PRO A 202 -14.40 -9.65 0.40
#